data_AF-A0A3B9L4P4-F1
#
_entry.id   AF-A0A3B9L4P4-F1
#
_cell.length_a   1.000
_cell.length_b   1.000
_cell.length_c   1.000
_cell.angle_alpha   90.00
_cell.angle_beta   90.00
_cell.angle_gamma   90.00
#
_symmetry.space_group_name_H-M   'P 1'
#
loop_
_entity.id
_entity.type
_entity.pdbx_description
1 polymer ?
#
loop_
_entity_poly.entity_id
_entity_poly.type
_entity_poly.pdbx_seq_one_letter_code
_entity_poly.pdbx_strand_id
1 'polypeptide(L)'
;MPPPNSTRLQIRLHDARAALHARYVRGPVSQAVFEFVAFGIKQGWACLFGGLMLGLLLATFLWYPETAMLSRYDFLVLGAIVIQVGML
;
A
#
# COMPACT_ATOMS: atom_id res chain seq x y z
N MET A 1 -21.53 -8.46 22.61
CA MET A 1 -21.59 -9.83 22.05
C MET A 1 -20.69 -9.88 20.82
N PRO A 2 -19.65 -10.73 20.78
CA PRO A 2 -18.91 -10.95 19.54
C PRO A 2 -19.83 -11.61 18.49
N PRO A 3 -19.70 -11.27 17.20
CA PRO A 3 -20.50 -11.88 16.15
C PRO A 3 -20.19 -13.39 16.01
N PRO A 4 -21.18 -14.21 15.62
CA PRO A 4 -21.15 -15.67 15.81
C PRO A 4 -20.07 -16.45 15.04
N ASN A 5 -19.26 -15.82 14.18
CA ASN A 5 -18.21 -16.46 13.36
C ASN A 5 -16.86 -15.71 13.40
N SER A 6 -16.40 -15.27 14.57
CA SER A 6 -15.11 -14.58 14.70
C SER A 6 -13.97 -15.53 15.11
N THR A 7 -12.99 -15.72 14.22
CA THR A 7 -11.79 -16.52 14.48
C THR A 7 -11.01 -15.93 15.67
N ARG A 8 -10.43 -16.77 16.56
CA ARG A 8 -9.67 -16.30 17.76
C ARG A 8 -8.61 -15.23 17.45
N LEU A 9 -8.05 -15.26 16.24
CA LEU A 9 -7.12 -14.26 15.74
C LEU A 9 -7.77 -12.87 15.57
N GLN A 10 -9.00 -12.79 15.06
CA GLN A 10 -9.72 -11.53 14.90
C GLN A 10 -10.01 -10.88 16.25
N ILE A 11 -10.38 -11.67 17.25
CA ILE A 11 -10.63 -11.19 18.62
C ILE A 11 -9.34 -10.57 19.18
N ARG A 12 -8.20 -11.26 19.07
CA ARG A 12 -6.90 -10.73 19.52
C ARG A 12 -6.46 -9.47 18.77
N LEU A 13 -6.69 -9.40 17.45
CA LEU A 13 -6.37 -8.20 16.66
C LEU A 13 -7.25 -7.02 17.06
N HIS A 14 -8.53 -7.26 17.38
CA HIS A 14 -9.44 -6.24 17.86
C HIS A 14 -9.03 -5.71 19.23
N ASP A 15 -8.66 -6.60 20.15
CA ASP A 15 -8.19 -6.25 21.49
C ASP A 15 -6.86 -5.49 21.46
N ALA A 16 -5.93 -5.91 20.60
CA ALA A 16 -4.65 -5.23 20.40
C ALA A 16 -4.84 -3.82 19.83
N ARG A 17 -5.75 -3.66 18.85
CA ARG A 17 -6.11 -2.35 18.30
C ARG A 17 -6.76 -1.46 19.36
N ALA A 18 -7.68 -2.01 20.15
CA ALA A 18 -8.36 -1.28 21.21
C ALA A 18 -7.39 -0.80 22.30
N ALA A 19 -6.43 -1.65 22.70
CA ALA A 19 -5.39 -1.29 23.65
C ALA A 19 -4.46 -0.18 23.14
N LEU A 20 -4.09 -0.22 21.85
CA LEU A 20 -3.30 0.85 21.21
C LEU A 20 -4.08 2.17 21.14
N HIS A 21 -5.36 2.10 20.79
CA HIS A 21 -6.26 3.26 20.73
C HIS A 21 -6.42 3.91 22.10
N ALA A 22 -6.68 3.12 23.15
CA ALA A 22 -6.85 3.61 24.51
C ALA A 22 -5.57 4.27 25.07
N ARG A 23 -4.39 3.87 24.58
CA ARG A 23 -3.09 4.38 25.05
C ARG A 23 -2.67 5.67 24.36
N TYR A 24 -2.97 5.83 23.07
CA TYR A 24 -2.52 6.97 22.24
C TYR A 24 -3.61 7.99 21.90
N VAL A 25 -4.89 7.62 21.95
CA VAL A 25 -6.01 8.51 21.60
C VAL A 25 -6.63 9.07 22.88
N ARG A 26 -6.32 10.33 23.18
CA ARG A 26 -6.97 11.14 24.23
C ARG A 26 -7.66 12.33 23.58
N GLY A 27 -8.94 12.16 23.27
CA GLY A 27 -9.79 13.20 22.69
C GLY A 27 -9.74 13.31 21.15
N PRO A 28 -10.63 14.11 20.56
CA PRO A 28 -10.94 14.11 19.12
C PRO A 28 -9.74 14.52 18.23
N VAL A 29 -8.87 15.40 18.71
CA VAL A 29 -7.69 15.86 17.96
C VAL A 29 -6.66 14.74 17.80
N SER A 30 -6.38 14.00 18.88
CA SER A 30 -5.43 12.88 18.83
C SER A 30 -5.92 11.73 17.92
N GLN A 31 -7.23 11.54 17.82
CA GLN A 31 -7.83 10.57 16.91
C GLN A 31 -7.64 11.00 15.45
N ALA A 32 -7.92 12.26 15.14
CA ALA A 32 -7.74 12.80 13.79
C ALA A 32 -6.27 12.71 13.33
N VAL A 33 -5.31 12.99 14.21
CA VAL A 33 -3.87 12.86 13.90
C VAL A 33 -3.49 11.40 13.69
N PHE A 34 -3.97 10.48 14.53
CA PHE A 34 -3.69 9.05 14.39
C PHE A 34 -4.21 8.51 13.06
N GLU A 35 -5.45 8.85 12.70
CA GLU A 35 -6.03 8.49 11.41
C GLU A 35 -5.26 9.13 10.26
N PHE A 36 -4.99 10.44 10.32
CA PHE A 36 -4.24 11.15 9.28
C PHE A 36 -2.88 10.52 9.00
N VAL A 37 -2.12 10.15 10.04
CA VAL A 37 -0.82 9.49 9.87
C VAL A 37 -0.98 8.10 9.29
N ALA A 38 -1.92 7.30 9.81
CA ALA A 38 -2.17 5.95 9.31
C ALA A 38 -2.64 5.95 7.84
N PHE A 39 -3.45 6.94 7.45
CA PHE A 39 -3.87 7.15 6.07
C PHE A 39 -2.75 7.72 5.20
N GLY A 40 -1.98 8.68 5.72
CA GLY A 40 -0.86 9.32 5.03
C GLY A 40 0.24 8.32 4.69
N ILE A 41 0.57 7.40 5.61
CA ILE A 41 1.50 6.30 5.34
C ILE A 41 1.01 5.47 4.16
N LYS A 42 -0.29 5.11 4.11
CA LYS A 42 -0.86 4.35 2.99
C LYS A 42 -0.87 5.15 1.67
N GLN A 43 -1.07 6.46 1.71
CA GLN A 43 -0.96 7.32 0.52
C GLN A 43 0.49 7.43 0.04
N GLY A 44 1.46 7.46 0.96
CA GLY A 44 2.88 7.39 0.62
C GLY A 44 3.22 6.13 -0.17
N TRP A 45 2.64 4.98 0.19
CA TRP A 45 2.76 3.74 -0.58
C TRP A 45 2.20 3.87 -2.01
N ALA A 46 1.06 4.54 -2.20
CA ALA A 46 0.52 4.80 -3.54
C ALA A 46 1.42 5.74 -4.36
N CYS A 47 1.97 6.79 -3.74
CA CYS A 47 2.93 7.69 -4.37
C CYS A 47 4.22 6.98 -4.77
N LEU A 48 4.72 6.06 -3.94
CA LEU A 48 5.89 5.26 -4.24
C LEU A 48 5.68 4.41 -5.49
N PHE A 49 4.52 3.74 -5.60
CA PHE A 49 4.16 2.98 -6.81
C PHE A 49 4.15 3.89 -8.05
N GLY A 50 3.51 5.05 -7.95
CA GLY A 50 3.46 6.03 -9.04
C GLY A 50 4.86 6.51 -9.48
N GLY A 51 5.75 6.78 -8.52
CA GLY A 51 7.14 7.17 -8.80
C GLY A 51 7.94 6.05 -9.47
N LEU A 52 7.78 4.80 -9.02
CA LEU A 52 8.41 3.63 -9.65
C LEU A 52 7.90 3.40 -11.07
N MET A 53 6.59 3.53 -11.29
CA MET A 53 5.98 3.43 -12.62
C MET A 53 6.46 4.54 -13.55
N LEU A 54 6.56 5.78 -13.06
CA LEU A 54 7.11 6.89 -13.84
C LEU A 54 8.59 6.62 -14.22
N GLY A 55 9.38 6.11 -13.28
CA GLY A 55 10.76 5.68 -13.56
C GLY A 55 10.83 4.58 -14.62
N LEU A 56 9.94 3.59 -14.57
CA LEU A 56 9.85 2.53 -15.57
C LEU A 56 9.41 3.06 -16.95
N LEU A 57 8.45 3.99 -16.99
CA LEU A 57 8.02 4.67 -18.21
C LEU A 57 9.17 5.43 -18.86
N LEU A 58 9.96 6.17 -18.07
CA LEU A 58 11.14 6.88 -18.56
C LEU A 58 12.22 5.90 -19.04
N ALA A 59 12.48 4.83 -18.29
CA ALA A 59 13.46 3.82 -18.67
C ALA A 59 13.09 3.16 -20.01
N THR A 60 11.82 2.82 -20.20
CA THR A 60 11.34 2.24 -21.46
C THR A 60 11.21 3.27 -22.58
N PHE A 61 11.11 4.56 -22.27
CA PHE A 61 11.13 5.60 -23.29
C PHE A 61 12.53 5.80 -23.87
N LEU A 62 13.56 5.75 -23.00
CA LEU A 62 14.94 6.08 -23.39
C LEU A 62 15.73 4.88 -23.94
N TRP A 63 15.50 3.67 -23.40
CA TRP A 63 16.36 2.52 -23.67
C TRP A 63 15.65 1.29 -24.24
N TYR A 64 14.33 1.32 -24.46
CA TYR A 64 13.62 0.14 -24.97
C TYR A 64 13.84 -0.05 -26.48
N PRO A 65 14.37 -1.20 -26.92
CA PRO A 65 14.72 -1.42 -28.31
C PRO A 65 13.47 -1.66 -29.18
N GLU A 66 13.48 -1.12 -30.42
CA GLU A 66 12.37 -1.31 -31.37
C GLU A 66 12.25 -2.76 -31.87
N THR A 67 13.35 -3.52 -31.83
CA THR A 67 13.41 -4.94 -32.24
C THR A 67 13.08 -5.91 -31.09
N ALA A 68 12.59 -5.40 -29.95
CA ALA A 68 12.22 -6.24 -28.83
C ALA A 68 11.13 -7.26 -29.22
N MET A 69 11.31 -8.52 -28.82
CA MET A 69 10.28 -9.56 -29.01
C MET A 69 9.00 -9.28 -28.22
N LEU A 70 9.08 -8.48 -27.16
CA LEU A 70 7.96 -8.11 -26.30
C LEU A 70 7.56 -6.66 -26.58
N SER A 71 6.27 -6.41 -26.75
CA SER A 71 5.73 -5.06 -26.88
C SER A 71 6.06 -4.24 -25.64
N ARG A 72 6.39 -2.96 -25.83
CA ARG A 72 6.67 -2.03 -24.73
C ARG A 72 5.54 -1.97 -23.71
N TYR A 73 4.28 -2.02 -24.17
CA TYR A 73 3.13 -1.97 -23.28
C TYR A 73 2.99 -3.25 -22.43
N ASP A 74 3.26 -4.41 -23.02
CA ASP A 74 3.23 -5.69 -22.29
C ASP A 74 4.35 -5.74 -21.24
N PHE A 75 5.54 -5.26 -21.59
CA PHE A 75 6.65 -5.11 -20.65
C PHE A 75 6.29 -4.18 -19.48
N LEU A 76 5.63 -3.04 -19.76
CA LEU A 76 5.17 -2.11 -18.72
C LEU A 76 4.15 -2.75 -17.78
N VAL A 77 3.23 -3.57 -18.29
CA VAL A 77 2.25 -4.30 -17.47
C VAL A 77 2.94 -5.32 -16.57
N LEU A 78 3.86 -6.11 -17.12
CA LEU A 78 4.65 -7.07 -16.32
C LEU A 78 5.48 -6.35 -15.25
N GLY A 79 6.10 -5.22 -15.60
CA GLY A 79 6.83 -4.39 -14.66
C GLY A 79 5.93 -3.84 -13.54
N ALA A 80 4.72 -3.39 -13.87
CA ALA A 80 3.74 -2.95 -12.87
C ALA A 80 3.36 -4.08 -11.90
N ILE A 81 3.18 -5.31 -12.40
CA ILE A 81 2.91 -6.50 -11.57
C ILE A 81 4.10 -6.79 -10.64
N VAL A 82 5.33 -6.77 -11.16
CA VAL A 82 6.55 -7.01 -10.37
C VAL A 82 6.71 -5.96 -9.27
N ILE A 83 6.50 -4.67 -9.60
CA ILE A 83 6.53 -3.58 -8.62
C ILE A 83 5.47 -3.82 -7.54
N GLN A 84 4.23 -4.14 -7.94
CA GLN A 84 3.14 -4.37 -7.00
C GLN A 84 3.39 -5.56 -6.07
N VAL A 85 3.93 -6.66 -6.59
CA VAL A 85 4.31 -7.84 -5.79
C VAL A 85 5.45 -7.52 -4.84
N GLY A 86 6.43 -6.72 -5.26
CA GLY A 86 7.51 -6.25 -4.38
C GLY A 86 7.05 -5.30 -3.28
N MET A 87 5.86 -4.72 -3.41
CA MET A 87 5.26 -3.77 -2.45
C MET A 87 4.25 -4.40 -1.49
N LEU A 88 3.96 -5.70 -1.64
CA LEU A 88 2.99 -6.44 -0.82
C LEU A 88 3.61 -6.90 0.51
#